data_AF-A0A2D7C7X1-F1
#
_entry.id   AF-A0A2D7C7X1-F1
#
_cell.length_a   1.000
_cell.length_b   1.000
_cell.length_c   1.000
_cell.angle_alpha   90.00
_cell.angle_beta   90.00
_cell.angle_gamma   90.00
#
_symmetry.space_group_name_H-M   'P 1'
#
loop_
_entity.id
_entity.type
_entity.pdbx_description
1 polymer ?
#
loop_
_entity_poly.entity_id
_entity_poly.type
_entity_poly.pdbx_seq_one_letter_code
_entity_poly.pdbx_strand_id
1 'polypeptide(L)'
;MVYNPCNTTSFHSLLNEKNMTQCLYVNKNGDTKRLTIEFQGESRFLSNFYPCKVTLPAEPEHDLPEMEFSSIENAYAAWKTTGGQIRKIIQSLSPKEAKELTYSKNFPLRPDLNDEDRLTIMEILVNQKYSDKNPELKQLLLSTGNATIIAGNDWNDTFFGFCLKKSFGLNHLGRLTAQRRGQLQAEQVEPELSYT
;
A
#
# COMPACT_ATOMS: atom_id res chain seq x y z
N MET A 1 -3.39 34.71 1.63
CA MET A 1 -4.24 33.94 0.72
C MET A 1 -4.81 32.78 1.52
N VAL A 2 -6.10 32.85 1.82
CA VAL A 2 -6.80 31.89 2.67
C VAL A 2 -7.32 30.78 1.77
N TYR A 3 -6.79 29.57 1.92
CA TYR A 3 -7.33 28.38 1.27
C TYR A 3 -8.59 27.97 2.04
N ASN A 4 -9.76 28.02 1.40
CA ASN A 4 -11.01 27.51 1.97
C ASN A 4 -11.61 26.48 1.00
N PRO A 5 -11.94 25.26 1.46
CA PRO A 5 -12.24 24.11 0.63
C PRO A 5 -13.76 23.91 0.53
N CYS A 6 -14.32 24.00 -0.67
CA CYS A 6 -15.61 23.39 -1.01
C CYS A 6 -15.88 23.63 -2.50
N ASN A 7 -15.71 22.60 -3.32
CA ASN A 7 -16.52 22.46 -4.53
C ASN A 7 -16.68 20.96 -4.78
N THR A 8 -17.87 20.52 -4.42
CA THR A 8 -18.41 19.17 -4.50
C THR A 8 -18.19 18.52 -5.86
N THR A 9 -17.35 17.50 -5.92
CA THR A 9 -17.47 16.44 -6.93
C THR A 9 -18.48 15.43 -6.40
N SER A 10 -19.63 15.33 -7.05
CA SER A 10 -20.63 14.33 -6.72
C SER A 10 -20.08 12.94 -7.04
N PHE A 11 -19.93 12.12 -6.00
CA PHE A 11 -19.83 10.68 -6.16
C PHE A 11 -21.23 10.18 -6.51
N HIS A 12 -21.50 9.90 -7.79
CA HIS A 12 -22.62 9.05 -8.12
C HIS A 12 -22.18 7.61 -7.89
N SER A 13 -22.67 7.04 -6.78
CA SER A 13 -22.61 5.61 -6.51
C SER A 13 -23.38 4.86 -7.60
N LEU A 14 -22.73 4.57 -8.72
CA LEU A 14 -23.15 3.47 -9.58
C LEU A 14 -22.60 2.18 -8.96
N LEU A 15 -23.11 1.85 -7.75
CA LEU A 15 -23.11 0.48 -7.26
C LEU A 15 -24.12 -0.27 -8.12
N ASN A 16 -23.69 -0.66 -9.32
CA ASN A 16 -24.49 -1.53 -10.16
C ASN A 16 -24.29 -2.96 -9.65
N GLU A 17 -25.39 -3.56 -9.25
CA GLU A 17 -25.47 -4.94 -8.79
C GLU A 17 -24.88 -5.87 -9.87
N LYS A 18 -23.99 -6.76 -9.43
CA LYS A 18 -23.34 -7.87 -10.17
C LYS A 18 -21.94 -7.57 -10.73
N ASN A 19 -20.96 -7.88 -9.89
CA ASN A 19 -19.65 -8.48 -10.21
C ASN A 19 -18.78 -7.79 -11.25
N MET A 20 -18.15 -6.66 -10.89
CA MET A 20 -16.81 -6.33 -11.40
C MET A 20 -16.13 -5.25 -10.55
N THR A 21 -14.94 -5.56 -10.05
CA THR A 21 -14.05 -4.67 -9.25
C THR A 21 -13.34 -3.62 -10.12
N GLN A 22 -14.10 -2.99 -11.03
CA GLN A 22 -13.64 -1.90 -11.89
C GLN A 22 -14.69 -0.79 -11.82
N CYS A 23 -14.42 0.25 -11.02
CA CYS A 23 -15.27 1.42 -11.03
C CYS A 23 -14.81 2.34 -12.17
N LEU A 24 -15.73 2.73 -13.05
CA LEU A 24 -15.45 3.77 -14.04
C LEU A 24 -15.60 5.12 -13.34
N TYR A 25 -14.56 5.93 -13.34
CA TYR A 25 -14.60 7.33 -12.92
C TYR A 25 -14.63 8.22 -14.13
N VAL A 26 -15.62 9.11 -14.17
CA VAL A 26 -15.66 10.18 -15.15
C VAL A 26 -15.06 11.43 -14.49
N ASN A 27 -13.96 11.92 -15.05
CA ASN A 27 -13.35 13.16 -14.56
C ASN A 27 -14.18 14.38 -14.99
N LYS A 28 -13.81 15.57 -14.49
CA LYS A 28 -14.47 16.86 -14.82
C LYS A 28 -14.50 17.22 -16.32
N ASN A 29 -13.71 16.54 -17.15
CA ASN A 29 -13.62 16.75 -18.59
C ASN A 29 -14.44 15.72 -19.39
N GLY A 30 -15.11 14.76 -18.73
CA GLY A 30 -15.85 13.68 -19.38
C GLY A 30 -15.03 12.43 -19.70
N ASP A 31 -13.75 12.37 -19.30
CA ASP A 31 -12.91 11.20 -19.57
C ASP A 31 -13.23 10.06 -18.62
N THR A 32 -13.49 8.88 -19.18
CA THR A 32 -13.67 7.64 -18.42
C THR A 32 -12.31 7.04 -18.06
N LYS A 33 -11.99 7.00 -16.77
CA LYS A 33 -10.83 6.28 -16.22
C LYS A 33 -11.28 5.01 -15.50
N ARG A 34 -10.55 3.92 -15.73
CA ARG A 34 -10.67 2.71 -14.90
C ARG A 34 -10.06 2.98 -13.54
N LEU A 35 -10.85 2.83 -12.48
CA LEU A 35 -10.40 2.88 -11.10
C LEU A 35 -10.43 1.47 -10.50
N THR A 36 -9.35 1.12 -9.83
CA THR A 36 -9.36 0.08 -8.82
C THR A 36 -9.50 0.77 -7.47
N ILE A 37 -10.74 0.85 -6.99
CA ILE A 37 -11.05 1.37 -5.67
C ILE A 37 -11.18 0.17 -4.75
N GLU A 38 -10.37 0.17 -3.69
CA GLU A 38 -10.34 -0.84 -2.62
C GLU A 38 -9.57 -2.11 -2.93
N PHE A 39 -8.87 -2.55 -1.89
CA PHE A 39 -8.12 -3.79 -1.88
C PHE A 39 -8.99 -4.95 -1.38
N GLN A 40 -10.14 -5.15 -2.03
CA GLN A 40 -11.10 -6.22 -1.74
C GLN A 40 -11.36 -7.06 -2.99
N GLY A 41 -12.00 -8.23 -2.80
CA GLY A 41 -12.34 -9.15 -3.89
C GLY A 41 -11.12 -9.53 -4.74
N GLU A 42 -11.24 -9.40 -6.05
CA GLU A 42 -10.17 -9.73 -7.02
C GLU A 42 -8.94 -8.81 -6.88
N SER A 43 -9.12 -7.59 -6.35
CA SER A 43 -8.03 -6.62 -6.12
C SER A 43 -7.42 -6.73 -4.72
N ARG A 44 -7.80 -7.75 -3.93
CA ARG A 44 -7.28 -7.95 -2.57
C ARG A 44 -5.76 -8.10 -2.53
N PHE A 45 -5.15 -8.60 -3.61
CA PHE A 45 -3.69 -8.70 -3.74
C PHE A 45 -2.97 -7.35 -3.62
N LEU A 46 -3.64 -6.23 -3.86
CA LEU A 46 -3.06 -4.90 -3.71
C LEU A 46 -2.93 -4.47 -2.24
N SER A 47 -3.68 -5.10 -1.32
CA SER A 47 -3.67 -4.77 0.11
C SER A 47 -2.31 -4.99 0.76
N ASN A 48 -1.89 -4.08 1.63
CA ASN A 48 -0.72 -4.32 2.48
C ASN A 48 -0.95 -5.47 3.50
N PHE A 49 -2.19 -5.90 3.69
CA PHE A 49 -2.57 -7.10 4.47
C PHE A 49 -2.48 -8.39 3.66
N TYR A 50 -2.29 -8.32 2.34
CA TYR A 50 -2.25 -9.51 1.51
C TYR A 50 -0.94 -10.29 1.78
N PRO A 51 -1.01 -11.64 1.86
CA PRO A 51 0.18 -12.46 2.06
C PRO A 51 1.26 -12.19 1.01
N CYS A 52 2.47 -11.87 1.47
CA CYS A 52 3.64 -11.68 0.62
C CYS A 52 4.90 -11.83 1.46
N LYS A 53 6.03 -12.20 0.84
CA LYS A 53 7.32 -12.21 1.53
C LYS A 53 8.00 -10.86 1.37
N VAL A 54 8.26 -10.20 2.49
CA VAL A 54 8.99 -8.93 2.55
C VAL A 54 9.97 -8.94 3.73
N THR A 55 11.11 -8.31 3.55
CA THR A 55 12.18 -8.21 4.54
C THR A 55 12.25 -6.77 5.04
N LEU A 56 12.16 -6.61 6.36
CA LEU A 56 12.52 -5.36 7.01
C LEU A 56 14.05 -5.29 7.10
N PRO A 57 14.69 -4.21 6.63
CA PRO A 57 16.15 -4.06 6.71
C PRO A 57 16.66 -4.12 8.16
N ALA A 58 17.93 -4.50 8.31
CA ALA A 58 18.61 -4.39 9.61
C ALA A 58 18.71 -2.92 10.04
N GLU A 59 18.61 -2.67 11.35
CA GLU A 59 18.80 -1.36 12.00
C GLU A 59 19.92 -1.53 13.04
N PRO A 60 21.20 -1.44 12.64
CA PRO A 60 22.36 -1.68 13.52
C PRO A 60 22.39 -0.75 14.74
N GLU A 61 21.91 0.48 14.60
CA GLU A 61 21.77 1.47 15.68
C GLU A 61 20.84 1.01 16.82
N HIS A 62 20.00 0.01 16.56
CA HIS A 62 19.07 -0.58 17.52
C HIS A 62 19.35 -2.06 17.80
N ASP A 63 20.46 -2.61 17.30
CA ASP A 63 20.81 -4.04 17.38
C ASP A 63 19.69 -4.95 16.82
N LEU A 64 19.10 -4.53 15.69
CA LEU A 64 18.03 -5.26 15.02
C LEU A 64 18.54 -5.87 13.72
N PRO A 65 18.51 -7.21 13.58
CA PRO A 65 18.87 -7.85 12.32
C PRO A 65 17.76 -7.62 11.27
N GLU A 66 18.09 -7.91 10.02
CA GLU A 66 17.06 -8.03 9.00
C GLU A 66 16.04 -9.12 9.39
N MET A 67 14.77 -8.91 9.06
CA MET A 67 13.70 -9.84 9.44
C MET A 67 12.68 -9.98 8.32
N GLU A 68 12.37 -11.22 7.95
CA GLU A 68 11.30 -11.51 6.99
C GLU A 68 9.92 -11.53 7.66
N PHE A 69 8.90 -11.03 6.97
CA PHE A 69 7.51 -11.01 7.38
C PHE A 69 6.59 -11.51 6.26
N SER A 70 5.42 -11.99 6.66
CA SER A 70 4.40 -12.59 5.79
C SER A 70 3.41 -11.59 5.20
N SER A 71 3.55 -10.29 5.49
CA SER A 71 2.85 -9.19 4.82
C SER A 71 3.55 -7.86 5.02
N ILE A 72 3.20 -6.85 4.21
CA ILE A 72 3.64 -5.46 4.41
C ILE A 72 3.13 -4.93 5.76
N GLU A 73 1.89 -5.23 6.16
CA GLU A 73 1.34 -4.77 7.45
C GLU A 73 2.15 -5.34 8.63
N ASN A 74 2.55 -6.61 8.59
CA ASN A 74 3.41 -7.19 9.63
C ASN A 74 4.77 -6.49 9.69
N ALA A 75 5.44 -6.30 8.55
CA ALA A 75 6.73 -5.61 8.52
C ALA A 75 6.63 -4.14 8.98
N TYR A 76 5.58 -3.44 8.56
CA TYR A 76 5.35 -2.05 8.94
C TYR A 76 5.00 -1.92 10.43
N ALA A 77 4.20 -2.84 10.99
CA ALA A 77 3.94 -2.90 12.43
C ALA A 77 5.23 -3.15 13.23
N ALA A 78 6.10 -4.04 12.74
CA ALA A 78 7.39 -4.32 13.37
C ALA A 78 8.36 -3.14 13.28
N TRP A 79 8.36 -2.39 12.17
CA TRP A 79 9.17 -1.19 12.00
C TRP A 79 8.82 -0.08 12.99
N LYS A 80 7.55 0.02 13.39
CA LYS A 80 7.09 1.02 14.39
C LYS A 80 7.70 0.84 15.77
N THR A 81 8.47 -0.21 16.02
CA THR A 81 9.16 -0.44 17.29
C THR A 81 10.62 -0.79 17.07
N THR A 82 11.46 -0.40 18.02
CA THR A 82 12.86 -0.82 18.11
C THR A 82 13.04 -2.02 19.04
N GLY A 83 11.96 -2.59 19.60
CA GLY A 83 12.00 -3.75 20.47
C GLY A 83 12.10 -5.07 19.69
N GLY A 84 13.29 -5.67 19.64
CA GLY A 84 13.52 -6.92 18.87
C GLY A 84 12.61 -8.09 19.26
N GLN A 85 12.26 -8.23 20.54
CA GLN A 85 11.30 -9.26 20.99
C GLN A 85 9.88 -8.99 20.49
N ILE A 86 9.47 -7.71 20.41
CA ILE A 86 8.17 -7.33 19.85
C ILE A 86 8.14 -7.59 18.34
N ARG A 87 9.24 -7.34 17.60
CA ARG A 87 9.34 -7.71 16.19
C ARG A 87 9.13 -9.21 15.98
N LYS A 88 9.77 -10.06 16.80
CA LYS A 88 9.58 -11.52 16.78
C LYS A 88 8.14 -11.94 17.05
N ILE A 89 7.46 -11.29 18.00
CA ILE A 89 6.03 -11.53 18.24
C ILE A 89 5.24 -11.18 16.97
N ILE A 90 5.42 -9.99 16.41
CA ILE A 90 4.72 -9.52 15.20
C ILE A 90 4.91 -10.46 14.00
N GLN A 91 6.08 -11.08 13.88
CA GLN A 91 6.38 -12.07 12.83
C GLN A 91 5.44 -13.28 12.85
N SER A 92 4.95 -13.65 14.03
CA SER A 92 4.02 -14.77 14.24
C SER A 92 2.54 -14.39 14.17
N LEU A 93 2.22 -13.10 14.13
CA LEU A 93 0.84 -12.60 14.14
C LEU A 93 0.25 -12.55 12.73
N SER A 94 -1.08 -12.65 12.65
CA SER A 94 -1.78 -12.22 11.43
C SER A 94 -1.62 -10.71 11.22
N PRO A 95 -1.77 -10.21 9.98
CA PRO A 95 -1.72 -8.77 9.69
C PRO A 95 -2.66 -7.93 10.56
N LYS A 96 -3.84 -8.47 10.87
CA LYS A 96 -4.84 -7.81 11.72
C LYS A 96 -4.35 -7.69 13.17
N GLU A 97 -3.88 -8.79 13.75
CA GLU A 97 -3.35 -8.81 15.11
C GLU A 97 -2.10 -7.92 15.24
N ALA A 98 -1.22 -7.93 14.23
CA ALA A 98 -0.06 -7.05 14.18
C ALA A 98 -0.46 -5.57 14.22
N LYS A 99 -1.45 -5.18 13.42
CA LYS A 99 -2.00 -3.81 13.45
C LYS A 99 -2.60 -3.47 14.81
N GLU A 100 -3.43 -4.34 15.35
CA GLU A 100 -4.10 -4.17 16.65
C GLU A 100 -3.08 -4.01 17.79
N LEU A 101 -1.99 -4.78 17.76
CA LEU A 101 -0.90 -4.66 18.73
C LEU A 101 -0.30 -3.25 18.75
N THR A 102 -0.13 -2.60 17.59
CA THR A 102 0.41 -1.23 17.48
C THR A 102 -0.51 -0.16 18.08
N TYR A 103 -1.78 -0.47 18.32
CA TYR A 103 -2.74 0.43 18.97
C TYR A 103 -2.82 0.23 20.49
N SER A 104 -2.14 -0.79 21.02
CA SER A 104 -2.13 -0.99 22.47
C SER A 104 -1.42 0.18 23.16
N LYS A 105 -1.94 0.58 24.33
CA LYS A 105 -1.42 1.72 25.10
C LYS A 105 0.07 1.58 25.45
N ASN A 106 0.55 0.35 25.58
CA ASN A 106 1.91 0.02 26.00
C ASN A 106 2.80 -0.41 24.83
N PHE A 107 2.36 -0.22 23.57
CA PHE A 107 3.19 -0.54 22.43
C PHE A 107 4.43 0.37 22.42
N PRO A 108 5.65 -0.19 22.43
CA PRO A 108 6.87 0.61 22.46
C PRO A 108 7.16 1.20 21.08
N LEU A 109 6.54 2.33 20.78
CA LEU A 109 6.79 3.07 19.55
C LEU A 109 8.24 3.53 19.46
N ARG A 110 8.83 3.44 18.26
CA ARG A 110 10.15 3.99 17.98
C ARG A 110 10.17 5.52 18.23
N PRO A 111 11.23 6.07 18.82
CA PRO A 111 11.25 7.47 19.27
C PRO A 111 11.36 8.49 18.12
N ASP A 112 11.82 8.06 16.95
CA ASP A 112 12.17 8.84 15.77
C ASP A 112 11.10 8.78 14.67
N LEU A 113 9.89 8.34 15.01
CA LEU A 113 8.79 8.19 14.06
C LEU A 113 8.43 9.53 13.38
N ASN A 114 8.54 9.57 12.06
CA ASN A 114 8.15 10.72 11.24
C ASN A 114 7.53 10.26 9.91
N ASP A 115 6.87 11.17 9.20
CA ASP A 115 6.13 10.84 7.97
C ASP A 115 7.03 10.48 6.79
N GLU A 116 8.26 11.01 6.74
CA GLU A 116 9.23 10.71 5.69
C GLU A 116 9.69 9.26 5.79
N ASP A 117 10.15 8.82 6.97
CA ASP A 117 10.61 7.44 7.18
C ASP A 117 9.48 6.43 7.04
N ARG A 118 8.25 6.82 7.43
CA ARG A 118 7.05 6.02 7.19
C ARG A 118 6.79 5.76 5.72
N LEU A 119 7.05 6.75 4.85
CA LEU A 119 6.92 6.60 3.41
C LEU A 119 8.07 5.78 2.83
N THR A 120 9.31 6.06 3.25
CA THR A 120 10.51 5.33 2.84
C THR A 120 10.38 3.84 3.11
N ILE A 121 9.98 3.45 4.34
CA ILE A 121 9.84 2.04 4.67
C ILE A 121 8.67 1.39 3.90
N MET A 122 7.57 2.11 3.68
CA MET A 122 6.45 1.60 2.90
C MET A 122 6.85 1.37 1.44
N GLU A 123 7.63 2.28 0.84
CA GLU A 123 8.16 2.15 -0.51
C GLU A 123 9.06 0.91 -0.63
N ILE A 124 9.99 0.72 0.30
CA ILE A 124 10.86 -0.47 0.36
C ILE A 124 10.02 -1.75 0.37
N LEU A 125 8.99 -1.82 1.22
CA LEU A 125 8.14 -2.99 1.36
C LEU A 125 7.25 -3.23 0.12
N VAL A 126 6.72 -2.16 -0.49
CA VAL A 126 5.95 -2.23 -1.75
C VAL A 126 6.84 -2.75 -2.89
N ASN A 127 8.06 -2.25 -3.01
CA ASN A 127 9.00 -2.69 -4.04
C ASN A 127 9.31 -4.19 -3.91
N GLN A 128 9.52 -4.68 -2.68
CA GLN A 128 9.74 -6.09 -2.40
C GLN A 128 8.52 -6.97 -2.70
N LYS A 129 7.32 -6.52 -2.32
CA LYS A 129 6.06 -7.25 -2.56
C LYS A 129 5.81 -7.52 -4.04
N TYR A 130 6.25 -6.64 -4.92
CA TYR A 130 6.13 -6.78 -6.37
C TYR A 130 7.48 -6.98 -7.06
N SER A 131 8.41 -7.65 -6.37
CA SER A 131 9.71 -8.07 -6.92
C SER A 131 9.66 -9.50 -7.46
N ASP A 132 10.77 -9.97 -8.03
CA ASP A 132 10.90 -11.35 -8.49
C ASP A 132 10.85 -12.40 -7.37
N LYS A 133 10.94 -11.97 -6.10
CA LYS A 133 10.66 -12.83 -4.93
C LYS A 133 9.17 -13.17 -4.78
N ASN A 134 8.28 -12.40 -5.42
CA ASN A 134 6.83 -12.57 -5.40
C ASN A 134 6.27 -12.48 -6.84
N PRO A 135 6.63 -13.42 -7.74
CA PRO A 135 6.40 -13.27 -9.18
C PRO A 135 4.91 -13.19 -9.55
N GLU A 136 4.04 -13.93 -8.86
CA GLU A 136 2.59 -13.87 -9.08
C GLU A 136 2.02 -12.48 -8.78
N LEU A 137 2.43 -11.87 -7.67
CA LEU A 137 2.00 -10.51 -7.30
C LEU A 137 2.53 -9.46 -8.28
N LYS A 138 3.79 -9.61 -8.73
CA LYS A 138 4.38 -8.76 -9.77
C LYS A 138 3.53 -8.80 -11.04
N GLN A 139 3.14 -9.99 -11.51
CA GLN A 139 2.28 -10.12 -12.70
C GLN A 139 0.87 -9.56 -12.48
N LEU A 140 0.25 -9.80 -11.32
CA LEU A 140 -1.05 -9.22 -10.99
C LEU A 140 -1.01 -7.68 -10.94
N LEU A 141 0.09 -7.10 -10.46
CA LEU A 141 0.25 -5.64 -10.49
C LEU A 141 0.36 -5.12 -11.92
N LEU A 142 1.15 -5.77 -12.78
CA LEU A 142 1.27 -5.41 -14.20
C LEU A 142 -0.07 -5.55 -14.93
N SER A 143 -0.87 -6.57 -14.62
CA SER A 143 -2.18 -6.79 -15.26
C SER A 143 -3.21 -5.71 -14.91
N THR A 144 -2.95 -4.86 -13.90
CA THR A 144 -3.78 -3.67 -13.65
C THR A 144 -3.64 -2.60 -14.75
N GLY A 145 -2.64 -2.73 -15.64
CA GLY A 145 -2.41 -1.85 -16.78
C GLY A 145 -2.28 -0.40 -16.35
N ASN A 146 -3.12 0.48 -16.91
CA ASN A 146 -3.12 1.92 -16.60
C ASN A 146 -4.21 2.32 -15.59
N ALA A 147 -4.82 1.36 -14.89
CA ALA A 147 -5.84 1.67 -13.90
C ALA A 147 -5.28 2.55 -12.78
N THR A 148 -6.07 3.52 -12.30
CA THR A 148 -5.72 4.29 -11.10
C THR A 148 -5.87 3.38 -9.88
N ILE A 149 -4.84 3.32 -9.03
CA ILE A 149 -4.83 2.51 -7.82
C ILE A 149 -5.20 3.38 -6.61
N ILE A 150 -6.32 3.06 -5.96
CA ILE A 150 -6.77 3.73 -4.74
C ILE A 150 -6.83 2.71 -3.58
N ALA A 151 -6.03 2.96 -2.56
CA ALA A 151 -6.03 2.25 -1.28
C ALA A 151 -7.24 2.66 -0.42
N GLY A 152 -8.44 2.30 -0.88
CA GLY A 152 -9.70 2.60 -0.20
C GLY A 152 -9.81 1.89 1.16
N ASN A 153 -10.36 2.58 2.16
CA ASN A 153 -10.64 2.00 3.48
C ASN A 153 -11.85 2.62 4.19
N ASP A 154 -12.38 1.87 5.17
CA ASP A 154 -13.53 2.26 6.00
C ASP A 154 -13.19 2.57 7.47
N TRP A 155 -11.90 2.61 7.81
CA TRP A 155 -11.38 2.77 9.18
C TRP A 155 -10.59 4.08 9.37
N ASN A 156 -10.95 5.13 8.62
CA ASN A 156 -10.42 6.48 8.76
C ASN A 156 -8.91 6.64 8.51
N ASP A 157 -8.26 5.71 7.82
CA ASP A 157 -6.88 5.95 7.35
C ASP A 157 -6.91 6.95 6.19
N THR A 158 -6.40 8.14 6.45
CA THR A 158 -6.30 9.23 5.47
C THR A 158 -4.86 9.51 5.06
N PHE A 159 -3.88 8.76 5.55
CA PHE A 159 -2.48 8.96 5.18
C PHE A 159 -2.07 7.95 4.11
N PHE A 160 -2.02 6.66 4.44
CA PHE A 160 -1.69 5.65 3.43
C PHE A 160 -2.88 5.37 2.51
N GLY A 161 -4.09 5.42 3.07
CA GLY A 161 -5.33 5.16 2.36
C GLY A 161 -6.13 6.39 1.94
N PHE A 162 -7.24 6.11 1.29
CA PHE A 162 -8.35 7.02 1.00
C PHE A 162 -9.59 6.57 1.79
N CYS A 163 -10.05 7.38 2.74
CA CYS A 163 -11.20 7.04 3.55
C CYS A 163 -12.50 7.32 2.77
N LEU A 164 -13.27 6.26 2.50
CA LEU A 164 -14.48 6.33 1.67
C LEU A 164 -15.58 7.13 2.35
N LYS A 165 -15.80 6.88 3.65
CA LYS A 165 -16.78 7.61 4.47
C LYS A 165 -16.55 9.13 4.49
N LYS A 166 -15.29 9.55 4.44
CA LYS A 166 -14.90 10.97 4.43
C LYS A 166 -14.70 11.52 3.01
N SER A 167 -14.66 10.65 2.00
CA SER A 167 -14.24 10.99 0.64
C SER A 167 -12.90 11.76 0.62
N PHE A 168 -11.97 11.38 1.49
CA PHE A 168 -10.70 12.07 1.67
C PHE A 168 -9.59 11.11 2.10
N GLY A 169 -8.38 11.37 1.62
CA GLY A 169 -7.15 10.75 2.09
C GLY A 169 -6.03 10.92 1.07
N LEU A 170 -4.80 10.87 1.57
CA LEU A 170 -3.62 11.09 0.76
C LEU A 170 -3.32 9.90 -0.14
N ASN A 171 -3.82 8.69 0.09
CA ASN A 171 -3.59 7.53 -0.80
C ASN A 171 -2.10 7.25 -1.10
N HIS A 172 -1.20 7.43 -0.13
CA HIS A 172 0.23 7.19 -0.34
C HIS A 172 0.52 5.74 -0.79
N LEU A 173 -0.17 4.74 -0.23
CA LEU A 173 0.02 3.34 -0.60
C LEU A 173 -0.39 3.06 -2.05
N GLY A 174 -1.52 3.63 -2.50
CA GLY A 174 -1.96 3.51 -3.89
C GLY A 174 -0.97 4.16 -4.86
N ARG A 175 -0.43 5.33 -4.51
CA ARG A 175 0.61 6.00 -5.32
C ARG A 175 1.91 5.21 -5.39
N LEU A 176 2.44 4.73 -4.26
CA LEU A 176 3.66 3.91 -4.23
C LEU A 176 3.47 2.64 -5.06
N THR A 177 2.31 2.00 -4.97
CA THR A 177 1.98 0.80 -5.77
C THR A 177 1.95 1.12 -7.27
N ALA A 178 1.34 2.25 -7.66
CA ALA A 178 1.32 2.69 -9.05
C ALA A 178 2.71 3.07 -9.57
N GLN A 179 3.56 3.69 -8.73
CA GLN A 179 4.95 3.99 -9.05
C GLN A 179 5.74 2.70 -9.30
N ARG A 180 5.61 1.70 -8.41
CA ARG A 180 6.26 0.39 -8.60
C ARG A 180 5.82 -0.29 -9.90
N ARG A 181 4.54 -0.19 -10.25
CA ARG A 181 4.04 -0.68 -11.55
C ARG A 181 4.74 0.01 -12.72
N GLY A 182 4.88 1.34 -12.68
CA GLY A 182 5.57 2.09 -13.74
C GLY A 182 7.03 1.69 -13.90
N GLN A 183 7.74 1.45 -12.79
CA GLN A 183 9.11 0.92 -12.82
C GLN A 183 9.17 -0.46 -13.48
N LEU A 184 8.30 -1.38 -13.06
CA LEU A 184 8.21 -2.73 -13.63
C LEU A 184 7.89 -2.72 -15.14
N GLN A 185 7.04 -1.80 -15.59
CA GLN A 185 6.73 -1.64 -17.02
C GLN A 185 7.95 -1.15 -17.80
N ALA A 186 8.73 -0.21 -17.24
CA ALA A 186 9.97 0.26 -17.87
C ALA A 186 11.03 -0.85 -17.94
N GLU A 187 11.18 -1.64 -16.88
CA GLU A 187 12.07 -2.82 -16.84
C GLU A 187 11.74 -3.86 -17.94
N GLN A 188 10.49 -3.93 -18.41
CA GLN A 188 10.07 -4.85 -19.48
C GLN A 188 10.36 -4.32 -20.89
N VAL A 189 10.60 -3.02 -21.06
CA VAL A 189 10.83 -2.39 -22.37
C VAL A 189 12.33 -2.32 -22.72
N GLU A 190 13.20 -2.18 -21.73
CA GLU A 190 14.66 -2.14 -21.93
C GLU A 190 15.36 -3.43 -22.43
N PRO A 191 14.83 -4.67 -22.25
CA PRO A 191 15.50 -5.88 -22.73
C PRO A 191 15.65 -5.99 -24.26
N GLU A 192 14.81 -5.29 -25.05
CA GLU A 192 14.80 -5.44 -26.52
C GLU A 192 15.80 -4.53 -27.27
N LEU A 193 16.49 -3.61 -26.60
CA LEU A 193 17.40 -2.63 -27.25
C LEU A 193 18.90 -2.94 -27.13
N SER A 194 19.29 -4.13 -26.65
CA SER A 194 20.71 -4.48 -26.43
C SER A 194 21.35 -5.41 -27.47
N TYR A 195 20.68 -5.70 -28.58
CA TYR A 195 21.26 -6.47 -29.68
C TYR A 195 20.91 -5.85 -31.05
N THR A 196 21.64 -4.81 -31.44
CA THR A 196 21.85 -4.41 -32.84
C THR A 196 23.29 -4.00 -33.07
#